data_AF-W7DRC1-F1
#
_entry.id   AF-W7DRC1-F1
#
_cell.length_a   1.000
_cell.length_b   1.000
_cell.length_c   1.000
_cell.angle_alpha   90.00
_cell.angle_beta   90.00
_cell.angle_gamma   90.00
#
_symmetry.space_group_name_H-M   'P 1'
#
loop_
_entity.id
_entity.type
_entity.pdbx_description
1 polymer ?
#
loop_
_entity_poly.entity_id
_entity_poly.type
_entity_poly.pdbx_seq_one_letter_code
_entity_poly.pdbx_strand_id
1 'polypeptide(L)'
;MAIKDIRTYIEFCMVGTSTIAKRKELLSNHRSKVLQDIETLKTNLKGVEQKLDVYGSKKAKEIIEAQRKFVRHEKQEASLSNPY
;
A
#
# COMPACT_ATOMS: atom_id res chain seq x y z
N MET A 1 -6.00 6.06 12.88
CA MET A 1 -7.34 6.68 12.94
C MET A 1 -7.21 8.16 12.56
N ALA A 2 -8.20 8.81 11.96
CA ALA A 2 -8.09 10.25 11.70
C ALA A 2 -8.26 11.05 13.00
N ILE A 3 -7.66 12.24 13.09
CA ILE A 3 -7.74 13.10 14.30
C ILE A 3 -9.19 13.36 14.70
N LYS A 4 -10.09 13.54 13.73
CA LYS A 4 -11.53 13.73 13.97
C LYS A 4 -12.15 12.56 14.75
N ASP A 5 -11.83 11.32 14.38
CA ASP A 5 -12.42 10.13 15.00
C ASP A 5 -11.83 9.90 16.40
N ILE A 6 -10.56 10.29 16.61
CA ILE A 6 -9.91 10.29 17.94
C ILE A 6 -10.62 11.26 18.88
N ARG A 7 -10.96 12.47 18.42
CA ARG A 7 -11.75 13.44 19.20
C ARG A 7 -13.11 12.87 19.56
N THR A 8 -13.83 12.28 18.60
CA THR A 8 -15.12 11.63 18.84
C THR A 8 -15.02 10.47 19.85
N TYR A 9 -13.96 9.66 19.76
CA TYR A 9 -13.71 8.60 20.73
C TYR A 9 -13.50 9.15 22.15
N ILE A 10 -12.74 10.24 22.29
CA ILE A 10 -12.52 10.92 23.58
C ILE A 10 -13.85 11.45 24.12
N GLU A 11 -14.66 12.10 23.30
CA GLU A 11 -16.00 12.56 23.68
C GLU A 11 -16.86 11.41 24.22
N PHE A 12 -16.86 10.26 23.54
CA PHE A 12 -17.57 9.08 24.04
C PHE A 12 -17.03 8.60 25.39
N CYS A 13 -15.72 8.58 25.59
CA CYS A 13 -15.13 8.24 26.88
C CYS A 13 -15.58 9.18 28.00
N MET A 14 -15.62 10.49 27.73
CA MET A 14 -16.03 11.50 28.70
C MET A 14 -17.53 11.40 29.09
N VAL A 15 -18.39 10.95 28.18
CA VAL A 15 -19.81 10.68 28.48
C VAL A 15 -19.99 9.47 29.42
N GLY A 16 -19.02 8.55 29.47
CA GLY A 16 -19.03 7.42 30.39
C GLY A 16 -19.61 6.12 29.82
N THR A 17 -20.21 5.29 30.66
CA THR A 17 -20.56 3.89 30.32
C THR A 17 -21.67 3.76 29.28
N SER A 18 -22.53 4.76 29.13
CA SER A 18 -23.62 4.76 28.14
C SER A 18 -23.13 4.73 26.68
N THR A 19 -21.85 5.00 26.42
CA THR A 19 -21.26 5.02 25.06
C THR A 19 -20.43 3.79 24.72
N ILE A 20 -20.37 2.76 25.57
CA ILE A 20 -19.54 1.56 25.34
C ILE A 20 -19.80 0.95 23.96
N ALA A 21 -21.07 0.85 23.54
CA ALA A 21 -21.43 0.32 22.22
C ALA A 21 -20.84 1.16 21.08
N LYS A 22 -20.95 2.49 21.16
CA LYS A 22 -20.40 3.43 20.16
C LYS A 22 -18.88 3.38 20.09
N ARG A 23 -18.21 3.26 21.25
CA ARG A 23 -16.75 3.08 21.33
C ARG A 23 -16.31 1.79 20.66
N LYS A 24 -17.01 0.68 20.94
CA LYS A 24 -16.73 -0.62 20.33
C LYS A 24 -16.89 -0.56 18.81
N GLU A 25 -17.94 0.07 18.32
CA GLU A 25 -18.18 0.22 16.88
C GLU A 25 -17.05 1.02 16.20
N LEU A 26 -16.72 2.20 16.72
CA LEU A 26 -15.66 3.06 16.19
C LEU A 26 -14.31 2.32 16.13
N LEU A 27 -13.94 1.62 17.21
CA LEU A 27 -12.70 0.84 17.26
C LEU A 27 -12.73 -0.37 16.34
N SER A 28 -13.87 -1.04 16.19
CA SER A 28 -14.01 -2.17 15.27
C SER A 28 -13.85 -1.73 13.82
N ASN A 29 -14.46 -0.60 13.45
CA ASN A 29 -14.31 0.00 12.13
C ASN A 29 -12.85 0.39 11.87
N HIS A 30 -12.19 1.00 12.87
CA HIS A 30 -10.77 1.32 12.75
C HIS A 30 -9.91 0.07 12.59
N ARG A 31 -10.18 -1.00 13.35
CA ARG A 31 -9.49 -2.29 13.24
C ARG A 31 -9.58 -2.84 11.81
N SER A 32 -10.77 -2.85 11.22
CA SER A 32 -10.96 -3.31 9.84
C SER A 32 -10.13 -2.51 8.85
N LYS A 33 -10.05 -1.18 9.02
CA LYS A 33 -9.19 -0.33 8.19
C LYS A 33 -7.70 -0.64 8.37
N VAL A 34 -7.23 -0.81 9.61
CA VAL A 34 -5.82 -1.19 9.88
C VAL A 34 -5.47 -2.53 9.21
N LEU A 35 -6.38 -3.50 9.23
CA LEU A 35 -6.16 -4.78 8.54
C LEU A 35 -6.04 -4.61 7.02
N GLN A 36 -6.87 -3.76 6.40
CA GLN A 36 -6.74 -3.44 4.97
C GLN A 36 -5.42 -2.72 4.63
N ASP A 37 -5.01 -1.79 5.50
CA ASP A 37 -3.73 -1.08 5.34
C ASP A 37 -2.55 -2.08 5.42
N ILE A 38 -2.62 -3.07 6.31
CA ILE A 38 -1.62 -4.14 6.43
C ILE A 38 -1.53 -4.97 5.14
N GLU A 39 -2.67 -5.39 4.56
CA GLU A 39 -2.66 -6.17 3.32
C GLU A 39 -2.10 -5.37 2.13
N THR A 40 -2.39 -4.07 2.09
CA THR A 40 -1.79 -3.15 1.11
C THR A 40 -0.28 -3.08 1.28
N LEU A 41 0.20 -2.91 2.53
CA LEU A 41 1.63 -2.85 2.83
C LEU A 41 2.35 -4.15 2.49
N LYS A 42 1.76 -5.32 2.76
CA LYS A 42 2.32 -6.63 2.37
C LYS A 42 2.47 -6.75 0.85
N THR A 43 1.46 -6.30 0.10
CA THR A 43 1.51 -6.30 -1.37
C THR A 43 2.62 -5.40 -1.89
N ASN A 44 2.73 -4.19 -1.33
CA ASN A 44 3.79 -3.25 -1.68
C ASN A 44 5.18 -3.81 -1.34
N LEU A 45 5.33 -4.44 -0.16
CA LEU A 45 6.57 -5.06 0.26
C LEU A 45 7.01 -6.15 -0.71
N LYS A 46 6.10 -7.03 -1.14
CA LYS A 46 6.39 -8.05 -2.16
C LYS A 46 6.95 -7.43 -3.45
N GLY A 47 6.38 -6.30 -3.89
CA GLY A 47 6.88 -5.59 -5.08
C GLY A 47 8.28 -5.01 -4.88
N VAL A 48 8.61 -4.55 -3.67
CA VAL A 48 9.96 -4.09 -3.32
C VAL A 48 10.94 -5.26 -3.30
N GLU A 49 10.59 -6.37 -2.64
CA GLU A 49 11.41 -7.58 -2.55
C GLU A 49 11.74 -8.14 -3.94
N GLN A 50 10.73 -8.25 -4.83
CA GLN A 50 10.95 -8.69 -6.20
C GLN A 50 11.98 -7.82 -6.96
N LYS A 51 11.95 -6.50 -6.76
CA LYS A 51 12.93 -5.59 -7.38
C LYS A 51 14.32 -5.79 -6.78
N LEU A 52 14.40 -5.92 -5.45
CA LEU A 52 15.66 -6.17 -4.77
C LEU A 52 16.28 -7.50 -5.19
N ASP A 53 15.49 -8.55 -5.38
CA ASP A 53 15.94 -9.85 -5.88
C ASP A 53 16.59 -9.72 -7.27
N VAL A 54 15.96 -8.94 -8.16
CA VAL A 54 16.52 -8.67 -9.49
C VAL A 54 17.85 -7.93 -9.38
N TYR A 55 17.93 -6.88 -8.56
CA TYR A 55 19.16 -6.10 -8.41
C TYR A 55 20.27 -6.83 -7.63
N GLY A 56 19.91 -7.76 -6.75
CA GLY A 56 20.85 -8.64 -6.04
C GLY A 56 21.39 -9.79 -6.88
N SER A 57 20.76 -10.10 -8.02
CA SER A 57 21.21 -11.15 -8.93
C SER A 57 22.54 -10.81 -9.60
N LYS A 58 23.41 -11.81 -9.78
CA LYS A 58 24.62 -11.68 -10.61
C LYS A 58 24.31 -11.30 -12.06
N LYS A 59 23.08 -11.58 -12.53
CA LYS A 59 22.59 -11.26 -13.87
C LYS A 59 21.76 -9.98 -13.93
N ALA A 60 21.75 -9.15 -12.88
CA ALA A 60 20.92 -7.95 -12.81
C ALA A 60 20.99 -7.09 -14.09
N LYS A 61 22.19 -6.85 -14.62
CA LYS A 61 22.41 -6.05 -15.84
C LYS A 61 21.69 -6.64 -17.06
N GLU A 62 21.79 -7.95 -17.26
CA GLU A 62 21.16 -8.66 -18.38
C GLU A 62 19.63 -8.61 -18.27
N ILE A 63 19.10 -8.84 -17.06
CA ILE A 63 17.66 -8.82 -16.78
C ILE A 63 17.10 -7.42 -17.07
N ILE A 64 17.73 -6.38 -16.57
CA ILE A 64 17.27 -5.00 -16.76
C ILE A 64 17.34 -4.59 -18.23
N GLU A 65 18.40 -4.94 -18.94
CA GLU A 65 18.51 -4.59 -20.36
C GLU A 65 17.46 -5.32 -21.22
N ALA A 66 17.14 -6.57 -20.88
CA ALA A 66 16.03 -7.29 -21.52
C ALA A 66 14.67 -6.61 -21.26
N GLN A 67 14.40 -6.21 -20.01
CA GLN A 67 13.17 -5.49 -19.65
C GLN A 67 13.05 -4.15 -20.39
N ARG A 68 14.15 -3.40 -20.49
CA ARG A 68 14.17 -2.13 -21.24
C ARG A 68 13.85 -2.34 -22.72
N LYS A 69 14.44 -3.36 -23.36
CA LYS A 69 14.15 -3.71 -24.76
C LYS A 69 12.68 -4.07 -24.96
N PHE A 70 12.13 -4.89 -24.07
CA PHE A 70 10.72 -5.27 -24.09
C PHE A 70 9.79 -4.05 -24.02
N VAL A 71 9.98 -3.17 -23.02
CA VAL A 71 9.14 -1.97 -22.86
C VAL A 71 9.28 -1.00 -24.03
N ARG A 72 10.48 -0.88 -24.62
CA ARG A 72 10.68 -0.07 -25.83
C ARG A 72 9.87 -0.61 -27.01
N HIS A 73 9.89 -1.94 -27.22
CA HIS A 73 9.11 -2.58 -28.27
C HIS A 73 7.61 -2.38 -28.06
N GLU A 74 7.12 -2.63 -26.85
CA GLU A 74 5.70 -2.47 -26.50
C GLU A 74 5.20 -1.03 -26.77
N LYS A 75 6.01 -0.03 -26.39
CA LYS A 75 5.69 1.38 -26.66
C LYS A 75 5.71 1.72 -28.15
N GLN A 76 6.63 1.14 -28.91
CA GLN A 76 6.70 1.33 -30.36
C GLN A 76 5.46 0.75 -31.05
N GLU A 77 5.04 -0.47 -30.67
CA GLU A 77 3.80 -1.08 -31.18
C GLU A 77 2.56 -0.26 -30.83
N ALA A 78 2.52 0.28 -29.61
CA ALA A 78 1.45 1.16 -29.16
C ALA A 78 1.52 2.59 -29.73
N SER A 79 2.52 2.90 -30.58
CA SER A 79 2.77 4.25 -31.12
C SER A 79 2.90 5.34 -30.03
N LEU A 80 3.40 4.97 -28.85
CA LEU A 80 3.58 5.87 -27.73
C LEU A 80 4.96 6.54 -27.78
N SER A 81 5.02 7.81 -27.39
CA SER A 81 6.29 8.54 -27.28
C SER A 81 7.21 7.89 -26.23
N ASN A 82 8.48 7.69 -26.59
CA ASN A 82 9.49 7.20 -25.67
C ASN A 82 10.65 8.21 -25.55
N PRO A 83 10.72 9.00 -24.46
CA PRO A 83 11.73 10.03 -24.28
C PRO A 83 13.11 9.51 -23.81
N TYR A 84 13.34 8.19 -23.78
CA TYR A 84 14.55 7.54 -23.25
C TYR A 84 15.10 6.39 -24.10
#